data_AF-A0A453DM65-F1
#
_entry.id   AF-A0A453DM65-F1
#
_cell.length_a   1.000
_cell.length_b   1.000
_cell.length_c   1.000
_cell.angle_alpha   90.00
_cell.angle_beta   90.00
_cell.angle_gamma   90.00
#
_symmetry.space_group_name_H-M   'P 1'
#
loop_
_entity.id
_entity.type
_entity.pdbx_description
1 polymer ?
#
loop_
_entity_poly.entity_id
_entity_poly.type
_entity_poly.pdbx_seq_one_letter_code
_entity_poly.pdbx_strand_id
1 'polypeptide(L)' 'MDPAPSGGEHRSRSVRRRDNVSLVGMESGKAERNMDVHFTLDDGTGSVDFIRW' A
#
# COMPACT_ATOMS: atom_id res chain seq x y z
N MET A 1 -23.87 -6.71 46.76
CA MET A 1 -22.70 -6.02 46.21
C MET A 1 -22.31 -6.80 44.96
N ASP A 2 -22.56 -6.24 43.78
CA ASP A 2 -22.20 -6.89 42.52
C ASP A 2 -20.77 -6.51 42.11
N PRO A 3 -19.97 -7.42 41.53
CA PRO A 3 -18.62 -7.10 41.09
C PRO A 3 -18.66 -6.23 39.82
N ALA A 4 -17.71 -5.31 39.72
CA ALA A 4 -17.56 -4.41 38.56
C ALA A 4 -17.13 -5.20 37.31
N PRO A 5 -17.58 -4.80 36.10
CA PRO A 5 -17.16 -5.46 34.86
C PRO A 5 -15.67 -5.23 34.62
N SER A 6 -14.91 -6.33 34.46
CA SER A 6 -13.51 -6.30 34.10
C SER A 6 -13.36 -5.72 32.69
N GLY A 7 -12.59 -4.62 32.57
CA GLY A 7 -12.31 -3.96 31.30
C GLY A 7 -11.70 -4.93 30.30
N GLY A 8 -12.47 -5.28 29.26
CA GLY A 8 -11.98 -6.06 28.14
C GLY A 8 -10.94 -5.28 27.35
N GLU A 9 -9.72 -5.82 27.29
CA GLU A 9 -8.64 -5.25 26.50
C GLU A 9 -9.00 -5.36 25.01
N HIS A 10 -9.38 -4.23 24.41
CA HIS A 10 -9.78 -4.15 23.01
C HIS A 10 -8.52 -4.19 22.13
N ARG A 11 -7.99 -5.40 21.90
CA ARG A 11 -6.86 -5.62 20.98
C ARG A 11 -7.32 -5.36 19.55
N SER A 12 -7.08 -4.15 19.06
CA SER A 12 -7.24 -3.78 17.65
C SER A 12 -6.38 -4.68 16.78
N ARG A 13 -6.99 -5.68 16.14
CA ARG A 13 -6.32 -6.54 15.16
C ARG A 13 -6.23 -5.79 13.84
N SER A 14 -5.04 -5.30 13.49
CA SER A 14 -4.77 -4.80 12.14
C SER A 14 -4.84 -5.96 11.14
N VAL A 15 -5.91 -6.01 10.34
CA VAL A 15 -6.01 -6.93 9.21
C VAL A 15 -5.44 -6.21 7.99
N ARG A 16 -4.26 -6.62 7.52
CA ARG A 16 -3.74 -6.16 6.23
C ARG A 16 -4.54 -6.84 5.13
N ARG A 17 -5.38 -6.08 4.43
CA ARG A 17 -5.96 -6.53 3.16
C ARG A 17 -4.94 -6.29 2.06
N ARG A 18 -4.79 -7.26 1.17
CA ARG A 18 -3.94 -7.15 -0.01
C ARG A 18 -4.87 -6.98 -1.20
N ASP A 19 -4.97 -5.77 -1.71
CA ASP A 19 -5.72 -5.48 -2.91
C ASP A 19 -4.75 -5.53 -4.09
N ASN A 20 -5.15 -6.25 -5.15
CA ASN A 20 -4.39 -6.32 -6.39
C ASN A 20 -5.00 -5.33 -7.38
N VAL A 21 -4.16 -4.51 -8.00
CA VAL A 21 -4.56 -3.54 -9.02
C VAL A 21 -3.70 -3.76 -10.26
N SER A 22 -4.30 -3.60 -11.43
CA SER A 22 -3.60 -3.59 -12.71
C SER A 22 -3.77 -2.21 -13.35
N LEU A 23 -2.67 -1.61 -13.78
CA LEU A 23 -2.62 -0.32 -14.46
C LEU A 23 -1.90 -0.46 -15.79
N VAL A 24 -2.35 0.29 -16.78
CA VAL A 24 -1.72 0.38 -18.10
C VAL A 24 -1.60 1.86 -18.43
N GLY A 25 -0.41 2.28 -18.79
CA GLY A 25 -0.11 3.68 -19.09
C GLY A 25 1.26 3.83 -19.73
N MET A 26 1.63 5.06 -20.01
CA MET A 26 2.94 5.40 -20.54
C MET A 26 3.97 5.45 -19.41
N GLU A 27 5.07 4.72 -19.58
CA GLU A 27 6.19 4.75 -18.63
C GLU A 27 7.08 5.98 -18.88
N SER A 28 7.51 6.63 -17.80
CA SER A 28 8.53 7.68 -17.85
C SER A 28 9.42 7.70 -16.59
N GLY A 29 10.51 8.47 -16.64
CA GLY A 29 11.35 8.73 -15.47
C GLY A 29 12.09 7.52 -14.89
N LYS A 30 12.31 6.47 -15.69
CA LYS A 30 12.90 5.21 -15.23
C LYS A 30 14.31 5.41 -14.65
N ALA A 31 14.50 4.96 -13.42
CA ALA A 31 15.80 4.88 -12.76
C ALA A 31 16.03 3.46 -12.23
N GLU A 32 17.08 2.81 -12.72
CA GLU A 32 17.52 1.49 -12.25
C GLU A 32 18.60 1.67 -11.17
N ARG A 33 18.42 1.04 -10.02
CA ARG A 33 19.40 0.98 -8.93
C ARG A 33 19.73 -0.48 -8.63
N ASN A 34 20.73 -0.71 -7.77
CA ASN A 34 21.23 -2.06 -7.48
C ASN A 34 20.16 -3.05 -6.99
N MET A 35 19.09 -2.59 -6.34
CA MET A 35 18.06 -3.46 -5.75
C MET A 35 16.64 -3.11 -6.15
N ASP A 36 16.44 -2.03 -6.93
CA ASP A 36 15.09 -1.60 -7.30
C ASP A 36 15.09 -0.80 -8.61
N VAL A 37 13.89 -0.70 -9.20
CA VAL A 37 13.60 0.15 -10.34
C VAL A 37 12.48 1.09 -9.96
N HIS A 38 12.70 2.39 -10.19
CA HIS A 38 11.72 3.45 -9.99
C HIS A 38 11.23 3.91 -11.35
N PHE A 39 9.93 4.08 -11.53
CA PHE A 39 9.36 4.67 -12.75
C PHE A 39 7.99 5.27 -12.45
N THR A 40 7.56 6.24 -13.26
CA THR A 40 6.22 6.83 -13.19
C THR A 40 5.37 6.28 -14.33
N LEU A 41 4.12 5.93 -14.03
CA LEU A 41 3.12 5.52 -15.03
C LEU A 41 2.02 6.59 -15.13
N ASP A 42 1.76 7.10 -16.33
CA ASP A 42 0.66 8.01 -16.65
C ASP A 42 -0.37 7.31 -17.56
N ASP A 43 -1.63 7.24 -17.12
CA ASP A 43 -2.74 6.62 -17.87
C ASP A 43 -3.67 7.62 -18.56
N GLY A 44 -3.33 8.91 -18.55
CA GLY A 44 -4.13 10.01 -19.07
C GLY A 44 -5.16 10.56 -18.09
N THR A 45 -5.32 9.94 -16.92
CA THR A 45 -6.15 10.44 -15.81
C THR A 45 -5.31 10.97 -14.65
N GLY A 46 -4.08 10.47 -14.52
CA GLY A 46 -3.09 10.93 -13.56
C GLY A 46 -1.83 10.08 -13.63
N SER A 47 -0.89 10.38 -12.73
CA SER A 47 0.40 9.70 -12.67
C SER A 47 0.64 9.03 -11.32
N VAL A 48 1.29 7.86 -11.34
CA VAL A 48 1.64 7.09 -10.13
C VAL A 48 3.10 6.64 -10.19
N ASP A 49 3.82 6.82 -9.09
CA ASP A 49 5.19 6.33 -8.94
C ASP A 49 5.23 4.87 -8.47
N PHE A 50 6.00 4.05 -9.18
CA PHE A 50 6.21 2.63 -8.88
C PHE A 50 7.63 2.39 -8.38
N ILE A 51 7.73 1.52 -7.37
CA ILE A 51 9.00 0.93 -6.92
C ILE A 51 8.88 -0.58 -7.10
N ARG A 52 9.71 -1.12 -8.00
CA ARG A 52 9.84 -2.55 -8.23
C ARG A 52 11.16 -3.05 -7.65
N TRP A 53 11.07 -3.76 -6.54
CA TRP A 53 12.17 -4.49 -5.90
C TRP A 53 12.59 -5.70 -6.74
#